data_AF-C4RLD2-F1
#
_entry.id   AF-C4RLD2-F1
#
_cell.length_a   1.000
_cell.length_b   1.000
_cell.length_c   1.000
_cell.angle_alpha   90.00
_cell.angle_beta   90.00
_cell.angle_gamma   90.00
#
_symmetry.space_group_name_H-M   'P 1'
#
loop_
_entity.id
_entity.type
_entity.pdbx_description
1 polymer ?
#
loop_
_entity_poly.entity_id
_entity_poly.type
_entity_poly.pdbx_seq_one_letter_code
_entity_poly.pdbx_strand_id
1 'polypeptide(L)'
;MLYTSGSTGRPKGVVVEHRSVAAYLAWAREAYPGLAGTALLHSPVSFDLTVTGLLGPLTAGGTVRLAAIDEPAARAGGKPALLKVTPSHLPLLDDAVSPTTDLVVGGEALTGEQLAGWRAAHPGVAVTNEYGPTEATVGCVAARIAPGQELAAGAVPIGTPTWNTRALLLDAALNPVPPGVVGELYVAGDQLARGYLRRPGLTAERFLPCPYGPAGQRMYRTGDLARWRADGTLDYLGRRDDQVKVRGMRIELGEIEAALLARPDVSAAAVVVRTDSGEPTLVGYLVGDADGASVAADLARELPAHLVPAAFVALDALPLTPNGKLDRAALPAPAAPAAVDDAYVAPRTDAEALVAEVYADILGVEKVGAADDFFALGGNSLRGMRAMARIRAEVDVDLPMRALFGSPVVADLAAQIEKLIAAELDELSDAEVAELLATEEGPTA
;
A
#
# COMPACT_ATOMS: atom_id res chain seq x y z
N MET A 1 16.87 -11.92 1.18
CA MET A 1 16.87 -11.44 -0.22
C MET A 1 15.45 -11.13 -0.58
N LEU A 2 15.18 -10.00 -1.24
CA LEU A 2 13.84 -9.55 -1.60
C LEU A 2 13.82 -9.13 -3.05
N TYR A 3 12.80 -9.53 -3.80
CA TYR A 3 12.64 -9.12 -5.19
C TYR A 3 11.81 -7.84 -5.25
N THR A 4 12.27 -6.89 -6.06
CA THR A 4 11.55 -5.66 -6.40
C THR A 4 11.35 -5.57 -7.91
N SER A 5 10.37 -4.79 -8.35
CA SER A 5 10.15 -4.51 -9.77
C SER A 5 11.41 -3.91 -10.41
N GLY A 6 11.69 -4.31 -11.65
CA GLY A 6 12.86 -3.86 -12.40
C GLY A 6 12.50 -3.05 -13.63
N SER A 7 13.24 -1.96 -13.90
CA SER A 7 13.03 -1.09 -15.06
C SER A 7 13.19 -1.79 -16.41
N THR A 8 13.77 -3.00 -16.46
CA THR A 8 13.89 -3.84 -17.66
C THR A 8 12.77 -4.85 -17.81
N GLY A 9 11.67 -4.72 -17.05
CA GLY A 9 10.56 -5.65 -17.02
C GLY A 9 10.87 -7.05 -16.46
N ARG A 10 11.95 -7.16 -15.68
CA ARG A 10 12.26 -8.38 -14.92
C ARG A 10 12.56 -8.01 -13.48
N PRO A 11 11.97 -8.70 -12.48
CA PRO A 11 12.24 -8.45 -11.08
C PRO A 11 13.74 -8.51 -10.77
N LYS A 12 14.20 -7.61 -9.89
CA LYS A 12 15.58 -7.52 -9.41
C LYS A 12 15.66 -7.97 -7.95
N GLY A 13 16.47 -9.00 -7.68
CA GLY A 13 16.68 -9.51 -6.31
C GLY A 13 17.68 -8.64 -5.55
N VAL A 14 17.22 -7.90 -4.54
CA VAL A 14 18.07 -7.12 -3.64
C VAL A 14 18.69 -8.05 -2.58
N VAL A 15 20.03 -8.05 -2.52
CA VAL A 15 20.80 -8.86 -1.58
C VAL A 15 21.18 -8.00 -0.38
N VAL A 16 20.37 -8.05 0.67
CA VAL A 16 20.65 -7.41 1.97
C VAL A 16 21.49 -8.34 2.84
N GLU A 17 22.50 -7.79 3.51
CA GLU A 17 23.40 -8.56 4.39
C GLU A 17 22.98 -8.50 5.86
N HIS A 18 23.35 -9.52 6.64
CA HIS A 18 23.04 -9.57 8.08
C HIS A 18 23.52 -8.31 8.83
N ARG A 19 24.70 -7.77 8.49
CA ARG A 19 25.23 -6.54 9.10
C ARG A 19 24.32 -5.34 8.90
N SER A 20 23.69 -5.21 7.73
CA SER A 20 22.80 -4.09 7.40
C SER A 20 21.48 -4.22 8.15
N VAL A 21 20.94 -5.44 8.23
CA VAL A 21 19.76 -5.74 9.06
C VAL A 21 20.06 -5.49 10.54
N ALA A 22 21.21 -5.93 11.05
CA ALA A 22 21.61 -5.71 12.43
C ALA A 22 21.77 -4.21 12.76
N ALA A 23 22.37 -3.43 11.85
CA ALA A 23 22.49 -1.98 12.00
C ALA A 23 21.11 -1.30 12.04
N TYR A 24 20.19 -1.69 11.15
CA TYR A 24 18.80 -1.21 11.18
C TYR A 24 18.10 -1.56 12.49
N LEU A 25 18.14 -2.83 12.92
CA LEU A 25 17.46 -3.28 14.14
C LEU A 25 18.03 -2.64 15.40
N ALA A 26 19.35 -2.40 15.46
CA ALA A 26 19.97 -1.69 16.58
C ALA A 26 19.41 -0.27 16.74
N TRP A 27 19.27 0.47 15.64
CA TRP A 27 18.63 1.78 15.64
C TRP A 27 17.13 1.69 15.96
N ALA A 28 16.41 0.75 15.33
CA ALA A 28 14.98 0.59 15.50
C ALA A 28 14.58 0.30 16.95
N ARG A 29 15.40 -0.47 17.69
CA ARG A 29 15.18 -0.75 19.11
C ARG A 29 15.19 0.50 20.00
N GLU A 30 16.02 1.48 19.68
CA GLU A 30 16.06 2.75 20.39
C GLU A 30 14.93 3.69 19.92
N ALA A 31 14.70 3.73 18.60
CA ALA A 31 13.73 4.63 17.99
C ALA A 31 12.27 4.24 18.31
N TYR A 32 12.00 2.94 18.51
CA TYR A 32 10.67 2.37 18.67
C TYR A 32 10.51 1.59 19.99
N PRO A 33 10.22 2.27 21.11
CA PRO A 33 9.98 1.61 22.39
C PRO A 33 8.92 0.50 22.34
N GLY A 34 7.92 0.61 21.47
CA GLY A 34 6.87 -0.38 21.26
C GLY A 34 7.36 -1.75 20.81
N LEU A 35 8.61 -1.88 20.33
CA LEU A 35 9.21 -3.17 20.00
C LEU A 35 9.37 -4.10 21.21
N ALA A 36 9.44 -3.58 22.44
CA ALA A 36 9.47 -4.40 23.65
C ALA A 36 8.10 -5.05 23.98
N GLY A 37 7.02 -4.60 23.34
CA GLY A 37 5.68 -5.17 23.48
C GLY A 37 5.32 -6.13 22.34
N THR A 38 4.04 -6.19 22.00
CA THR A 38 3.55 -6.99 20.86
C THR A 38 3.53 -6.15 19.59
N ALA A 39 4.22 -6.58 18.52
CA ALA A 39 4.02 -6.01 17.18
C ALA A 39 3.05 -6.85 16.37
N LEU A 40 2.13 -6.20 15.65
CA LEU A 40 1.28 -6.86 14.66
C LEU A 40 1.98 -6.88 13.30
N LEU A 41 2.20 -8.08 12.77
CA LEU A 41 2.71 -8.31 11.43
C LEU A 41 1.56 -8.72 10.51
N HIS A 42 1.09 -7.78 9.70
CA HIS A 42 -0.03 -7.98 8.78
C HIS A 42 0.37 -8.10 7.31
N SER A 43 1.52 -7.53 6.95
CA SER A 43 1.97 -7.49 5.57
C SER A 43 2.72 -8.77 5.17
N PRO A 44 2.66 -9.17 3.89
CA PRO A 44 3.44 -10.30 3.38
C PRO A 44 4.94 -10.14 3.63
N VAL A 45 5.61 -11.22 4.02
CA VAL A 45 7.08 -11.25 4.28
C VAL A 45 7.93 -11.00 3.03
N SER A 46 7.32 -10.87 1.86
CA SER A 46 7.95 -10.41 0.62
C SER A 46 8.29 -8.92 0.64
N PHE A 47 7.81 -8.15 1.62
CA PHE A 47 8.18 -6.75 1.84
C PHE A 47 9.22 -6.61 2.94
N ASP A 48 10.25 -5.81 2.71
CA ASP A 48 11.24 -5.46 3.74
C ASP A 48 10.65 -4.74 4.94
N LEU A 49 9.55 -4.01 4.77
CA LEU A 49 8.83 -3.34 5.87
C LEU A 49 8.50 -4.31 7.02
N THR A 50 8.29 -5.59 6.72
CA THR A 50 8.02 -6.63 7.71
C THR A 50 9.17 -6.88 8.67
N VAL A 51 10.42 -6.55 8.30
CA VAL A 51 11.60 -6.73 9.16
C VAL A 51 11.45 -6.00 10.49
N THR A 52 10.84 -4.81 10.50
CA THR A 52 10.59 -4.04 11.73
C THR A 52 9.66 -4.78 12.67
N GLY A 53 8.51 -5.27 12.17
CA GLY A 53 7.50 -5.96 12.98
C GLY A 53 7.83 -7.41 13.30
N LEU A 54 8.68 -8.06 12.50
CA LEU A 54 9.07 -9.46 12.67
C LEU A 54 10.34 -9.61 13.51
N LEU A 55 11.45 -8.99 13.08
CA LEU A 55 12.74 -9.14 13.77
C LEU A 55 12.93 -8.12 14.88
N GLY A 56 12.29 -6.95 14.80
CA GLY A 56 12.36 -5.92 15.83
C GLY A 56 11.99 -6.46 17.23
N PRO A 57 10.76 -6.99 17.44
CA PRO A 57 10.36 -7.48 18.76
C PRO A 57 11.22 -8.64 19.25
N LEU A 58 11.56 -9.58 18.36
CA LEU A 58 12.41 -10.73 18.70
C LEU A 58 13.81 -10.33 19.17
N THR A 59 14.32 -9.17 18.74
CA THR A 59 15.60 -8.62 19.22
C THR A 59 15.46 -7.68 20.42
N ALA A 60 14.23 -7.27 20.75
CA ALA A 60 13.91 -6.37 21.87
C ALA A 60 13.30 -7.10 23.08
N GLY A 61 12.99 -8.39 22.98
CA GLY A 61 12.31 -9.18 24.01
C GLY A 61 10.77 -9.10 23.95
N GLY A 62 10.22 -8.54 22.86
CA GLY A 62 8.79 -8.46 22.60
C GLY A 62 8.25 -9.68 21.85
N THR A 63 6.99 -9.56 21.42
CA THR A 63 6.22 -10.63 20.78
C THR A 63 5.80 -10.23 19.36
N VAL A 64 5.75 -11.20 18.45
CA VAL A 64 5.21 -11.01 17.10
C VAL A 64 3.85 -11.69 17.02
N ARG A 65 2.83 -10.96 16.59
CA ARG A 65 1.51 -11.49 16.27
C ARG A 65 1.33 -11.46 14.75
N LEU A 66 1.12 -12.64 14.16
CA LEU A 66 0.91 -12.83 12.73
C LEU A 66 -0.59 -12.89 12.45
N ALA A 67 -1.13 -11.87 11.80
CA ALA A 67 -2.54 -11.82 11.39
C ALA A 67 -2.75 -10.69 10.38
N ALA A 68 -3.62 -10.90 9.39
CA ALA A 68 -4.06 -9.79 8.55
C ALA A 68 -4.86 -8.77 9.40
N ILE A 69 -4.81 -7.48 9.06
CA ILE A 69 -5.41 -6.39 9.87
C ILE A 69 -6.90 -6.64 10.16
N ASP A 70 -7.61 -7.26 9.24
CA ASP A 70 -9.05 -7.52 9.31
C ASP A 70 -9.41 -8.82 10.03
N GLU A 71 -8.48 -9.75 10.21
CA GLU A 71 -8.74 -11.02 10.88
C GLU A 71 -9.00 -10.83 12.39
N PRO A 72 -9.90 -11.62 13.01
CA PRO A 72 -10.08 -11.62 14.46
C PRO A 72 -8.77 -11.84 15.23
N ALA A 73 -7.84 -12.62 14.66
CA ALA A 73 -6.52 -12.87 15.22
C ALA A 73 -5.67 -11.60 15.39
N ALA A 74 -5.90 -10.53 14.61
CA ALA A 74 -5.21 -9.25 14.80
C ALA A 74 -5.60 -8.55 16.11
N ARG A 75 -6.80 -8.85 16.62
CA ARG A 75 -7.36 -8.31 17.88
C ARG A 75 -7.06 -9.20 19.08
N ALA A 76 -6.71 -10.47 18.84
CA ALA A 76 -6.47 -11.47 19.88
C ALA A 76 -5.32 -11.05 20.81
N GLY A 77 -5.59 -10.91 22.11
CA GLY A 77 -4.59 -10.48 23.10
C GLY A 77 -4.45 -8.96 23.26
N GLY A 78 -5.38 -8.17 22.72
CA GLY A 78 -5.44 -6.71 22.90
C GLY A 78 -4.63 -5.92 21.87
N LYS A 79 -4.61 -4.59 22.02
CA LYS A 79 -3.95 -3.69 21.07
C LYS A 79 -2.44 -3.95 20.95
N PRO A 80 -1.85 -3.94 19.74
CA PRO A 80 -0.41 -4.05 19.61
C PRO A 80 0.30 -2.83 20.26
N ALA A 81 1.55 -2.99 20.68
CA ALA A 81 2.39 -1.87 21.10
C ALA A 81 3.00 -1.15 19.89
N LEU A 82 3.32 -1.89 18.82
CA LEU A 82 3.86 -1.35 17.58
C LEU A 82 3.09 -1.87 16.37
N LEU A 83 2.82 -0.98 15.42
CA LEU A 83 2.29 -1.30 14.11
C LEU A 83 3.06 -0.54 13.04
N LYS A 84 3.47 -1.24 11.99
CA LYS A 84 4.08 -0.63 10.80
C LYS A 84 3.17 -0.78 9.59
N VAL A 85 2.89 0.34 8.93
CA VAL A 85 1.93 0.45 7.84
C VAL A 85 2.41 1.40 6.76
N THR A 86 1.70 1.43 5.64
CA THR A 86 1.81 2.52 4.66
C THR A 86 0.70 3.55 4.92
N PRO A 87 0.83 4.79 4.43
CA PRO A 87 -0.23 5.80 4.53
C PRO A 87 -1.61 5.28 4.06
N SER A 88 -1.65 4.45 3.01
CA SER A 88 -2.88 3.85 2.49
C SER A 88 -3.63 2.96 3.48
N HIS A 89 -2.97 2.43 4.51
CA HIS A 89 -3.61 1.59 5.53
C HIS A 89 -4.24 2.40 6.67
N LEU A 90 -3.92 3.69 6.83
CA LEU A 90 -4.45 4.51 7.95
C LEU A 90 -5.98 4.44 8.09
N PRO A 91 -6.78 4.48 7.00
CA PRO A 91 -8.24 4.39 7.11
C PRO A 91 -8.76 3.03 7.56
N LEU A 92 -7.92 1.99 7.58
CA LEU A 92 -8.29 0.65 8.03
C LEU A 92 -8.06 0.42 9.53
N LEU A 93 -7.39 1.38 10.19
CA LEU A 93 -7.01 1.23 11.58
C LEU A 93 -8.15 1.65 12.49
N ASP A 94 -8.91 0.66 12.96
CA ASP A 94 -9.81 0.84 14.09
C ASP A 94 -9.03 0.95 15.41
N ASP A 95 -9.75 1.20 16.51
CA ASP A 95 -9.15 1.34 17.83
C ASP A 95 -8.49 0.04 18.33
N ALA A 96 -9.01 -1.13 17.93
CA ALA A 96 -8.55 -2.44 18.41
C ALA A 96 -7.22 -2.88 17.77
N VAL A 97 -6.97 -2.49 16.51
CA VAL A 97 -5.71 -2.81 15.80
C VAL A 97 -4.69 -1.67 15.83
N SER A 98 -5.11 -0.47 16.25
CA SER A 98 -4.20 0.67 16.40
C SER A 98 -3.17 0.44 17.51
N PRO A 99 -1.90 0.80 17.29
CA PRO A 99 -0.85 0.57 18.28
C PRO A 99 -0.99 1.50 19.49
N THR A 100 -0.55 1.05 20.66
CA THR A 100 -0.57 1.84 21.90
C THR A 100 0.66 2.72 22.10
N THR A 101 1.79 2.41 21.42
CA THR A 101 3.08 3.09 21.65
C THR A 101 3.63 3.72 20.38
N ASP A 102 3.78 2.93 19.32
CA ASP A 102 4.45 3.36 18.09
C ASP A 102 3.68 2.97 16.82
N LEU A 103 3.29 3.98 16.04
CA LEU A 103 2.86 3.83 14.67
C LEU A 103 4.01 4.21 13.73
N VAL A 104 4.54 3.24 12.98
CA VAL A 104 5.54 3.51 11.93
C VAL A 104 4.82 3.54 10.58
N VAL A 105 4.93 4.66 9.88
CA VAL A 105 4.30 4.86 8.57
C VAL A 105 5.40 5.03 7.54
N GLY A 106 5.38 4.25 6.46
CA GLY A 106 6.41 4.33 5.45
C GLY A 106 6.01 3.73 4.11
N GLY A 107 6.85 3.91 3.11
CA GLY A 107 6.63 3.34 1.78
C GLY A 107 5.74 4.18 0.85
N GLU A 108 5.13 5.29 1.29
CA GLU A 108 4.45 6.26 0.41
C GLU A 108 4.66 7.67 0.94
N ALA A 109 4.29 8.69 0.16
CA ALA A 109 4.23 10.05 0.68
C ALA A 109 3.14 10.15 1.76
N LEU A 110 3.47 10.82 2.86
CA LEU A 110 2.57 11.00 4.01
C LEU A 110 2.22 12.47 4.14
N THR A 111 0.94 12.76 4.34
CA THR A 111 0.44 14.12 4.57
C THR A 111 -0.10 14.28 5.99
N GLY A 112 -0.09 15.50 6.50
CA GLY A 112 -0.64 15.81 7.81
C GLY A 112 -2.14 15.53 7.90
N GLU A 113 -2.87 15.76 6.81
CA GLU A 113 -4.30 15.52 6.67
C GLU A 113 -4.64 14.03 6.81
N GLN A 114 -3.87 13.15 6.18
CA GLN A 114 -4.03 11.70 6.31
C GLN A 114 -3.84 11.22 7.76
N LEU A 115 -2.96 11.86 8.53
CA LEU A 115 -2.70 11.50 9.93
C LEU A 115 -3.65 12.16 10.92
N ALA A 116 -4.21 13.33 10.59
CA ALA A 116 -4.89 14.20 11.55
C ALA A 116 -6.01 13.48 12.32
N GLY A 117 -6.90 12.80 11.60
CA GLY A 117 -8.00 12.05 12.21
C GLY A 117 -7.52 10.92 13.11
N TRP A 118 -6.56 10.11 12.63
CA TRP A 118 -6.03 9.00 13.42
C TRP A 118 -5.30 9.50 14.68
N ARG A 119 -4.51 10.56 14.59
CA ARG A 119 -3.78 11.15 15.74
C ARG A 119 -4.71 11.77 16.77
N ALA A 120 -5.84 12.35 16.34
CA ALA A 120 -6.85 12.89 17.25
C ALA A 120 -7.49 11.78 18.10
N ALA A 121 -7.74 10.60 17.50
CA ALA A 121 -8.25 9.43 18.21
C ALA A 121 -7.18 8.74 19.09
N HIS A 122 -5.89 8.87 18.75
CA HIS A 122 -4.78 8.18 19.41
C HIS A 122 -3.69 9.16 19.91
N PRO A 123 -4.02 10.13 20.80
CA PRO A 123 -3.11 11.23 21.15
C PRO A 123 -1.86 10.79 21.93
N GLY A 124 -1.91 9.63 22.57
CA GLY A 124 -0.79 9.05 23.34
C GLY A 124 0.23 8.29 22.48
N VAL A 125 -0.03 8.11 21.18
CA VAL A 125 0.80 7.27 20.31
C VAL A 125 1.76 8.14 19.52
N ALA A 126 3.01 7.71 19.47
CA ALA A 126 4.02 8.40 18.68
C ALA A 126 4.02 7.87 17.25
N VAL A 127 4.15 8.78 16.28
CA VAL A 127 4.15 8.44 14.85
C VAL A 127 5.55 8.63 14.29
N THR A 128 6.05 7.68 13.51
CA THR A 128 7.31 7.84 12.78
C THR A 128 7.07 7.73 11.29
N ASN A 129 7.34 8.80 10.54
CA ASN A 129 7.40 8.74 9.08
C ASN A 129 8.78 8.19 8.69
N GLU A 130 8.81 6.98 8.12
CA GLU A 130 10.03 6.27 7.77
C GLU A 130 10.18 6.16 6.25
N TYR A 131 11.37 6.54 5.77
CA TYR A 131 11.75 6.43 4.37
C TYR A 131 12.95 5.49 4.23
N GLY A 132 12.85 4.57 3.28
CA GLY A 132 13.97 3.76 2.83
C GLY A 132 13.61 2.98 1.57
N PRO A 133 14.50 2.92 0.57
CA PRO A 133 14.43 1.88 -0.45
C PRO A 133 14.97 0.55 0.10
N THR A 134 14.55 -0.57 -0.48
CA THR A 134 15.05 -1.91 -0.11
C THR A 134 16.57 -2.03 -0.22
N GLU A 135 17.18 -1.31 -1.15
CA GLU A 135 18.63 -1.23 -1.32
C GLU A 135 19.37 -0.53 -0.16
N ALA A 136 18.66 0.17 0.72
CA ALA A 136 19.17 0.78 1.94
C ALA A 136 18.57 0.17 3.22
N THR A 137 18.08 -1.08 3.12
CA THR A 137 17.58 -1.90 4.24
C THR A 137 16.45 -1.23 5.04
N VAL A 138 15.20 -1.46 4.58
CA VAL A 138 13.97 -1.10 5.30
C VAL A 138 13.74 0.41 5.42
N GLY A 139 14.44 1.07 6.35
CA GLY A 139 14.29 2.47 6.69
C GLY A 139 15.65 3.10 7.00
N CYS A 140 15.99 4.15 6.28
CA CYS A 140 17.30 4.80 6.35
C CYS A 140 17.23 6.31 6.65
N VAL A 141 16.03 6.90 6.60
CA VAL A 141 15.71 8.26 7.05
C VAL A 141 14.39 8.19 7.82
N ALA A 142 14.28 8.89 8.95
CA ALA A 142 13.05 8.90 9.74
C ALA A 142 12.75 10.26 10.38
N ALA A 143 11.46 10.61 10.45
CA ALA A 143 10.94 11.73 11.20
C ALA A 143 10.01 11.21 12.32
N ARG A 144 10.39 11.47 13.57
CA ARG A 144 9.57 11.16 14.74
C ARG A 144 8.64 12.34 15.02
N ILE A 145 7.36 12.05 15.21
CA ILE A 145 6.31 12.97 15.65
C ILE A 145 5.87 12.50 17.04
N ALA A 146 6.21 13.28 18.05
CA ALA A 146 5.90 12.92 19.43
C ALA A 146 4.38 12.98 19.71
N PRO A 147 3.90 12.26 20.75
CA PRO A 147 2.53 12.43 21.26
C PRO A 147 2.23 13.91 21.53
N GLY A 148 1.08 14.39 21.07
CA GLY A 148 0.68 15.80 21.22
C GLY A 148 1.44 16.83 20.38
N GLN A 149 2.48 16.46 19.62
CA GLN A 149 3.22 17.40 18.76
C GLN A 149 2.32 17.91 17.62
N GLU A 150 2.27 19.22 17.42
CA GLU A 150 1.53 19.79 16.29
C GLU A 150 2.14 19.35 14.95
N LEU A 151 1.27 19.03 14.00
CA LEU A 151 1.65 18.64 12.65
C LEU A 151 0.96 19.57 11.66
N ALA A 152 1.76 20.25 10.84
CA ALA A 152 1.24 21.11 9.79
C ALA A 152 0.51 20.29 8.71
N ALA A 153 -0.43 20.94 8.05
CA ALA A 153 -1.04 20.48 6.81
C ALA A 153 0.02 20.25 5.70
N GLY A 154 -0.24 19.33 4.78
CA GLY A 154 0.63 19.00 3.66
C GLY A 154 1.70 17.95 3.96
N ALA A 155 2.76 17.92 3.14
CA ALA A 155 3.76 16.86 3.15
C ALA A 155 4.55 16.79 4.46
N VAL A 156 4.50 15.62 5.09
CA VAL A 156 5.30 15.29 6.28
C VAL A 156 6.74 15.02 5.84
N PRO A 157 7.75 15.65 6.46
CA PRO A 157 9.14 15.36 6.12
C PRO A 157 9.48 13.90 6.36
N ILE A 158 10.39 13.35 5.55
CA ILE A 158 10.94 12.02 5.80
C ILE A 158 12.00 12.03 6.92
N GLY A 159 12.47 13.22 7.31
CA GLY A 159 13.24 13.43 8.55
C GLY A 159 14.74 13.42 8.37
N THR A 160 15.45 12.71 9.24
CA THR A 160 16.92 12.68 9.29
C THR A 160 17.48 11.26 9.14
N PRO A 161 18.72 11.10 8.65
CA PRO A 161 19.33 9.78 8.49
C PRO A 161 19.39 9.00 9.81
N THR A 162 19.18 7.70 9.73
CA THR A 162 19.35 6.77 10.86
C THR A 162 20.84 6.61 11.21
N TRP A 163 21.15 5.84 12.27
CA TRP A 163 22.53 5.61 12.69
C TRP A 163 23.39 5.01 11.57
N ASN A 164 24.64 5.47 11.50
CA ASN A 164 25.64 5.03 10.52
C ASN A 164 25.19 5.16 9.05
N THR A 165 24.22 6.03 8.78
CA THR A 165 23.69 6.35 7.45
C THR A 165 23.91 7.82 7.12
N ARG A 166 24.17 8.12 5.85
CA ARG A 166 24.25 9.47 5.29
C ARG A 166 23.24 9.60 4.17
N ALA A 167 22.46 10.67 4.19
CA ALA A 167 21.68 11.14 3.05
C ALA A 167 22.43 12.29 2.37
N LEU A 168 22.65 12.19 1.07
CA LEU A 168 23.34 13.18 0.26
C LEU A 168 22.38 13.66 -0.82
N LEU A 169 22.22 14.97 -0.98
CA LEU A 169 21.50 15.55 -2.11
C LEU A 169 22.51 16.06 -3.11
N LEU A 170 22.55 15.45 -4.29
CA LEU A 170 23.56 15.74 -5.30
C LEU A 170 22.94 16.25 -6.61
N ASP A 171 23.67 17.09 -7.33
CA ASP A 171 23.35 17.51 -8.68
C ASP A 171 23.76 16.45 -9.74
N ALA A 172 23.56 16.76 -11.03
CA ALA A 172 23.90 15.87 -12.13
C ALA A 172 25.41 15.60 -12.27
N ALA A 173 26.26 16.46 -11.72
CA ALA A 173 27.72 16.31 -11.68
C ALA A 173 28.21 15.68 -10.36
N LEU A 174 27.29 15.16 -9.54
CA LEU A 174 27.54 14.56 -8.23
C LEU A 174 28.05 15.54 -7.16
N ASN A 175 27.89 16.85 -7.33
CA ASN A 175 28.23 17.84 -6.30
C ASN A 175 27.08 17.99 -5.28
N PRO A 176 27.36 18.25 -3.99
CA PRO A 176 26.31 18.47 -3.02
C PRO A 176 25.56 19.77 -3.31
N VAL A 177 24.23 19.72 -3.27
CA VAL A 177 23.40 20.92 -3.43
C VAL A 177 23.25 21.66 -2.08
N PRO A 178 23.12 23.01 -2.08
CA PRO A 178 22.86 23.76 -0.86
C PRO A 178 21.50 23.41 -0.21
N PRO A 179 21.33 23.66 1.11
CA PRO A 179 20.01 23.56 1.75
C PRO A 179 18.95 24.40 1.02
N GLY A 180 17.72 23.88 0.93
CA GLY A 180 16.64 24.51 0.17
C GLY A 180 16.65 24.22 -1.34
N VAL A 181 17.75 23.71 -1.89
CA VAL A 181 17.83 23.33 -3.31
C VAL A 181 17.44 21.87 -3.49
N VAL A 182 16.67 21.58 -4.55
CA VAL A 182 16.28 20.22 -4.91
C VAL A 182 17.48 19.47 -5.48
N GLY A 183 17.73 18.27 -4.97
CA GLY A 183 18.77 17.38 -5.48
C GLY A 183 18.28 15.93 -5.57
N GLU A 184 19.03 15.10 -6.28
CA GLU A 184 18.81 13.65 -6.28
C GLU A 184 19.36 13.06 -4.98
N LEU A 185 18.57 12.20 -4.35
CA LEU A 185 18.92 11.57 -3.07
C LEU A 185 19.83 10.36 -3.29
N TYR A 186 20.94 10.36 -2.56
CA TYR A 186 21.87 9.23 -2.45
C TYR A 186 21.98 8.83 -0.98
N VAL A 187 22.08 7.53 -0.74
CA VAL A 187 22.23 6.97 0.62
C VAL A 187 23.58 6.27 0.71
N ALA A 188 24.35 6.52 1.77
CA ALA A 188 25.60 5.83 2.05
C ALA A 188 25.62 5.34 3.50
N GLY A 189 26.36 4.27 3.79
CA GLY A 189 26.51 3.75 5.15
C GLY A 189 26.30 2.25 5.29
N ASP A 190 26.15 1.81 6.53
CA ASP A 190 26.13 0.39 6.90
C ASP A 190 24.85 -0.34 6.46
N GLN A 191 23.78 0.41 6.23
CA GLN A 191 22.49 -0.12 5.79
C GLN A 191 22.42 -0.43 4.30
N LEU A 192 23.46 -0.17 3.52
CA LEU A 192 23.45 -0.49 2.08
C LEU A 192 23.46 -1.99 1.82
N ALA A 193 22.57 -2.42 0.92
CA ALA A 193 22.58 -3.76 0.38
C ALA A 193 23.91 -4.07 -0.35
N ARG A 194 24.22 -5.37 -0.46
CA ARG A 194 25.36 -5.84 -1.25
C ARG A 194 25.22 -5.43 -2.72
N GLY A 195 24.00 -5.50 -3.27
CA GLY A 195 23.68 -5.19 -4.65
C GLY A 195 22.53 -6.05 -5.16
N TYR A 196 22.46 -6.21 -6.48
CA TYR A 196 21.44 -7.02 -7.14
C TYR A 196 21.97 -8.41 -7.50
N LEU A 197 21.20 -9.46 -7.18
CA LEU A 197 21.58 -10.85 -7.41
C LEU A 197 21.86 -11.09 -8.90
N ARG A 198 23.09 -11.54 -9.22
CA ARG A 198 23.54 -11.88 -10.59
C ARG A 198 23.33 -10.75 -11.61
N ARG A 199 23.32 -9.48 -11.15
CA ARG A 199 23.18 -8.29 -12.01
C ARG A 199 24.29 -7.28 -11.71
N PRO A 200 25.56 -7.60 -12.04
CA PRO A 200 26.71 -6.74 -11.72
C PRO A 200 26.65 -5.38 -12.43
N GLY A 201 26.17 -5.32 -13.68
CA GLY A 201 26.00 -4.05 -14.41
C GLY A 201 25.03 -3.10 -13.71
N LEU A 202 23.82 -3.58 -13.38
CA LEU A 202 22.83 -2.78 -12.65
C LEU A 202 23.32 -2.41 -11.24
N THR A 203 24.08 -3.31 -10.60
CA THR A 203 24.71 -3.02 -9.30
C THR A 203 25.71 -1.87 -9.43
N ALA A 204 26.58 -1.88 -10.44
CA ALA A 204 27.56 -0.83 -10.66
C ALA A 204 26.91 0.52 -11.05
N GLU A 205 25.76 0.49 -11.73
CA GLU A 205 25.00 1.70 -12.10
C GLU A 205 24.38 2.38 -10.87
N ARG A 206 23.87 1.60 -9.91
CA ARG A 206 23.11 2.13 -8.76
C ARG A 206 23.91 2.22 -7.47
N PHE A 207 24.91 1.38 -7.25
CA PHE A 207 25.79 1.38 -6.08
C PHE A 207 27.17 1.95 -6.46
N LEU A 208 27.25 3.27 -6.46
CA LEU A 208 28.41 4.05 -6.89
C LEU A 208 29.47 4.17 -5.79
N PRO A 209 30.74 4.45 -6.13
CA PRO A 209 31.72 4.92 -5.16
C PRO A 209 31.26 6.23 -4.50
N CYS A 210 31.38 6.34 -3.17
CA CYS A 210 31.03 7.55 -2.43
C CYS A 210 32.27 8.44 -2.23
N PRO A 211 32.35 9.63 -2.86
CA PRO A 211 33.50 10.53 -2.66
C PRO A 211 33.42 11.33 -1.34
N TYR A 212 32.27 11.26 -0.64
CA TYR A 212 31.99 11.99 0.60
C TYR A 212 32.16 11.14 1.86
N GLY A 213 32.79 9.97 1.71
CA GLY A 213 32.99 8.97 2.74
C GLY A 213 34.43 8.50 2.86
N PRO A 214 34.71 7.56 3.78
CA PRO A 214 36.02 6.91 3.82
C PRO A 214 36.30 6.13 2.53
N ALA A 215 37.59 5.91 2.24
CA ALA A 215 38.02 5.17 1.06
C ALA A 215 37.33 3.79 0.98
N GLY A 216 36.78 3.47 -0.19
CA GLY A 216 36.04 2.22 -0.44
C GLY A 216 34.56 2.24 -0.03
N GLN A 217 34.05 3.33 0.56
CA GLN A 217 32.61 3.46 0.82
C GLN A 217 31.83 3.57 -0.51
N ARG A 218 30.63 2.98 -0.52
CA ARG A 218 29.66 3.08 -1.61
C ARG A 218 28.49 3.98 -1.21
N MET A 219 27.82 4.55 -2.20
CA MET A 219 26.53 5.22 -2.07
C MET A 219 25.54 4.61 -3.06
N TYR A 220 24.27 4.49 -2.66
CA TYR A 220 23.18 4.03 -3.49
C TYR A 220 22.41 5.24 -4.05
N ARG A 221 22.21 5.24 -5.37
CA ARG A 221 21.43 6.24 -6.11
C ARG A 221 19.94 5.86 -6.08
N THR A 222 19.13 6.58 -5.29
CA THR A 222 17.73 6.18 -5.06
C THR A 222 16.81 6.46 -6.26
N GLY A 223 17.16 7.49 -7.05
CA GLY A 223 16.30 8.05 -8.09
C GLY A 223 15.20 8.97 -7.54
N ASP A 224 15.18 9.22 -6.23
CA ASP A 224 14.23 10.13 -5.58
C ASP A 224 14.78 11.56 -5.56
N LEU A 225 13.87 12.54 -5.65
CA LEU A 225 14.15 13.95 -5.48
C LEU A 225 13.79 14.37 -4.07
N ALA A 226 14.67 15.16 -3.46
CA ALA A 226 14.49 15.62 -2.10
C ALA A 226 15.11 17.01 -1.91
N ARG A 227 14.81 17.62 -0.75
CA ARG A 227 15.33 18.93 -0.36
C ARG A 227 15.55 18.98 1.15
N TRP A 228 16.70 19.50 1.57
CA TRP A 228 16.93 19.84 2.97
C TRP A 228 16.15 21.08 3.37
N ARG A 229 15.40 20.98 4.47
CA ARG A 229 14.77 22.12 5.14
C ARG A 229 15.78 22.85 6.02
N ALA A 230 15.41 24.07 6.40
CA ALA A 230 16.23 24.90 7.30
C ALA A 230 16.40 24.27 8.71
N ASP A 231 15.45 23.43 9.13
CA ASP A 231 15.50 22.69 10.40
C ASP A 231 16.37 21.42 10.35
N GLY A 232 16.99 21.13 9.21
CA GLY A 232 17.84 19.96 9.01
C GLY A 232 17.07 18.67 8.70
N THR A 233 15.77 18.72 8.45
CA THR A 233 14.98 17.57 7.99
C THR A 233 14.85 17.52 6.46
N LEU A 234 14.57 16.34 5.91
CA LEU A 234 14.41 16.12 4.47
C LEU A 234 12.93 16.14 4.05
N ASP A 235 12.65 16.91 3.01
CA ASP A 235 11.47 16.77 2.17
C ASP A 235 11.67 15.70 1.10
N TYR A 236 10.69 14.81 0.94
CA TYR A 236 10.56 13.99 -0.27
C TYR A 236 9.71 14.74 -1.31
N LEU A 237 10.19 14.82 -2.55
CA LEU A 237 9.58 15.60 -3.63
C LEU A 237 9.15 14.75 -4.83
N GLY A 238 9.25 13.42 -4.73
CA GLY A 238 8.89 12.51 -5.81
C GLY A 238 10.08 11.77 -6.40
N ARG A 239 9.88 11.19 -7.58
CA ARG A 239 10.89 10.44 -8.32
C ARG A 239 11.34 11.19 -9.56
N ARG A 240 12.58 10.95 -9.96
CA ARG A 240 13.14 11.43 -11.22
C ARG A 240 12.81 10.49 -12.38
N ASP A 241 12.66 9.21 -12.10
CA ASP A 241 12.30 8.17 -13.08
C ASP A 241 10.80 7.83 -13.03
N ASP A 242 10.34 6.99 -13.95
CA ASP A 242 8.92 6.58 -14.09
C ASP A 242 8.50 5.50 -13.07
N GLN A 243 9.31 5.28 -12.04
CA GLN A 243 8.93 4.39 -10.95
C GLN A 243 7.91 5.08 -10.05
N VAL A 244 6.95 4.32 -9.57
CA VAL A 244 5.86 4.81 -8.75
C VAL A 244 5.70 3.96 -7.49
N LYS A 245 5.05 4.54 -6.48
CA LYS A 245 4.59 3.80 -5.31
C LYS A 245 3.07 3.81 -5.29
N VAL A 246 2.47 2.63 -5.35
CA VAL A 246 1.01 2.45 -5.32
C VAL A 246 0.69 1.53 -4.16
N ARG A 247 0.00 2.01 -3.14
CA ARG A 247 -0.35 1.23 -1.93
C ARG A 247 0.88 0.65 -1.23
N GLY A 248 1.96 1.43 -1.17
CA GLY A 248 3.26 1.02 -0.61
C GLY A 248 4.09 0.09 -1.48
N MET A 249 3.54 -0.37 -2.60
CA MET A 249 4.22 -1.22 -3.56
C MET A 249 5.11 -0.39 -4.47
N ARG A 250 6.37 -0.79 -4.58
CA ARG A 250 7.29 -0.22 -5.55
C ARG A 250 7.03 -0.85 -6.92
N ILE A 251 6.55 -0.04 -7.87
CA ILE A 251 6.15 -0.49 -9.20
C ILE A 251 6.98 0.24 -10.26
N GLU A 252 7.57 -0.51 -11.18
CA GLU A 252 8.22 0.02 -12.38
C GLU A 252 7.19 -0.07 -13.52
N LEU A 253 6.68 1.06 -13.99
CA LEU A 253 5.64 1.09 -15.03
C LEU A 253 6.12 0.37 -16.31
N GLY A 254 7.40 0.50 -16.62
CA GLY A 254 8.04 -0.19 -17.74
C GLY A 254 7.98 -1.72 -17.68
N GLU A 255 7.82 -2.33 -16.50
CA GLU A 255 7.62 -3.78 -16.38
C GLU A 255 6.27 -4.23 -16.92
N ILE A 256 5.24 -3.43 -16.62
CA ILE A 256 3.89 -3.66 -17.09
C ILE A 256 3.82 -3.33 -18.59
N GLU A 257 4.42 -2.24 -19.02
CA GLU A 257 4.51 -1.86 -20.44
C GLU A 257 5.22 -2.94 -21.27
N ALA A 258 6.31 -3.52 -20.76
CA ALA A 258 7.01 -4.61 -21.44
C ALA A 258 6.16 -5.88 -21.56
N ALA A 259 5.38 -6.23 -20.53
CA ALA A 259 4.46 -7.35 -20.57
C ALA A 259 3.31 -7.10 -21.58
N LEU A 260 2.79 -5.87 -21.62
CA LEU A 260 1.79 -5.46 -22.61
C LEU A 260 2.32 -5.56 -24.04
N LEU A 261 3.53 -5.04 -24.30
CA LEU A 261 4.18 -5.08 -25.60
C LEU A 261 4.63 -6.48 -26.04
N ALA A 262 4.64 -7.47 -25.14
CA ALA A 262 4.93 -8.85 -25.50
C ALA A 262 3.76 -9.52 -26.23
N ARG A 263 2.56 -8.93 -26.17
CA ARG A 263 1.37 -9.44 -26.86
C ARG A 263 1.39 -9.07 -28.36
N PRO A 264 0.95 -9.97 -29.25
CA PRO A 264 0.96 -9.71 -30.70
C PRO A 264 -0.10 -8.69 -31.16
N ASP A 265 -1.16 -8.47 -30.37
CA ASP A 265 -2.26 -7.55 -30.65
C ASP A 265 -2.06 -6.12 -30.09
N VAL A 266 -0.94 -5.89 -29.38
CA VAL A 266 -0.55 -4.58 -28.83
C VAL A 266 0.65 -4.04 -29.61
N SER A 267 0.45 -2.92 -30.31
CA SER A 267 1.48 -2.25 -31.11
C SER A 267 2.22 -1.14 -30.34
N ALA A 268 1.57 -0.52 -29.36
CA ALA A 268 2.20 0.38 -28.39
C ALA A 268 1.45 0.32 -27.06
N ALA A 269 2.16 0.54 -25.96
CA ALA A 269 1.56 0.58 -24.63
C ALA A 269 2.23 1.65 -23.75
N ALA A 270 1.44 2.24 -22.86
CA ALA A 270 1.91 3.08 -21.77
C ALA A 270 1.13 2.74 -20.50
N VAL A 271 1.79 2.76 -19.35
CA VAL A 271 1.11 2.57 -18.07
C VAL A 271 1.36 3.80 -17.21
N VAL A 272 0.32 4.32 -16.58
CA VAL A 272 0.44 5.48 -15.68
C VAL A 272 -0.33 5.25 -14.39
N VAL A 273 0.03 6.02 -13.37
CA VAL A 273 -0.78 6.11 -12.15
C VAL A 273 -1.75 7.27 -12.29
N ARG A 274 -3.03 6.99 -12.09
CA ARG A 274 -4.12 7.96 -12.07
C ARG A 274 -4.67 8.07 -10.66
N THR A 275 -5.12 9.27 -10.29
CA THR A 275 -5.77 9.55 -8.99
C THR A 275 -7.17 10.11 -9.18
N ASP A 276 -7.75 9.99 -10.38
CA ASP A 276 -9.05 10.59 -10.72
C ASP A 276 -10.20 10.07 -9.84
N SER A 277 -10.07 8.83 -9.35
CA SER A 277 -11.02 8.17 -8.43
C SER A 277 -10.71 8.40 -6.94
N GLY A 278 -9.79 9.31 -6.61
CA GLY A 278 -9.36 9.64 -5.24
C GLY A 278 -8.23 8.75 -4.70
N GLU A 279 -7.98 7.58 -5.28
CA GLU A 279 -6.87 6.68 -4.89
C GLU A 279 -5.92 6.43 -6.07
N PRO A 280 -4.59 6.33 -5.84
CA PRO A 280 -3.64 5.96 -6.88
C PRO A 280 -3.95 4.58 -7.46
N THR A 281 -4.21 4.52 -8.77
CA THR A 281 -4.51 3.28 -9.52
C THR A 281 -3.70 3.22 -10.80
N LEU A 282 -3.32 2.01 -11.22
CA LEU A 282 -2.64 1.80 -12.49
C LEU A 282 -3.65 1.76 -13.63
N VAL A 283 -3.39 2.49 -14.71
CA VAL A 283 -4.17 2.47 -15.94
C VAL A 283 -3.24 2.19 -17.12
N GLY A 284 -3.59 1.18 -17.91
CA GLY A 284 -2.88 0.82 -19.14
C GLY A 284 -3.52 1.48 -20.36
N TYR A 285 -2.71 2.07 -21.22
CA TYR A 285 -3.12 2.62 -22.51
C TYR A 285 -2.56 1.74 -23.61
N LEU A 286 -3.42 1.30 -24.52
CA LEU A 286 -3.10 0.31 -25.53
C LEU A 286 -3.35 0.90 -26.92
N VAL A 287 -2.45 0.65 -27.86
CA VAL A 287 -2.66 0.91 -29.29
C VAL A 287 -2.63 -0.43 -30.01
N GLY A 288 -3.66 -0.76 -30.76
CA GLY A 288 -3.82 -2.04 -31.46
C GLY A 288 -5.23 -2.59 -31.30
N ASP A 289 -5.40 -3.87 -31.65
CA ASP A 289 -6.70 -4.57 -31.64
C ASP A 289 -6.97 -5.31 -30.32
N ALA A 290 -6.13 -5.08 -29.31
CA ALA A 290 -6.20 -5.77 -28.02
C ALA A 290 -7.44 -5.35 -27.22
N ASP A 291 -8.23 -6.33 -26.80
CA ASP A 291 -9.34 -6.14 -25.87
C ASP A 291 -8.83 -6.04 -24.41
N GLY A 292 -9.31 -5.04 -23.67
CA GLY A 292 -8.85 -4.74 -22.32
C GLY A 292 -9.09 -5.88 -21.32
N ALA A 293 -10.21 -6.61 -21.45
CA ALA A 293 -10.51 -7.73 -20.55
C ALA A 293 -9.60 -8.94 -20.83
N SER A 294 -9.36 -9.25 -22.11
CA SER A 294 -8.37 -10.27 -22.51
C SER A 294 -6.96 -9.92 -22.01
N VAL A 295 -6.56 -8.66 -22.14
CA VAL A 295 -5.26 -8.17 -21.67
C VAL A 295 -5.11 -8.31 -20.16
N ALA A 296 -6.13 -7.92 -19.39
CA ALA A 296 -6.13 -8.06 -17.94
C ALA A 296 -5.97 -9.52 -17.50
N ALA A 297 -6.71 -10.44 -18.13
CA ALA A 297 -6.67 -11.87 -17.82
C ALA A 297 -5.31 -12.50 -18.14
N ASP A 298 -4.67 -12.10 -19.23
CA ASP A 298 -3.33 -12.58 -19.60
C ASP A 298 -2.26 -12.05 -18.63
N LEU A 299 -2.28 -10.74 -18.33
CA LEU A 299 -1.34 -10.15 -17.36
C LEU A 299 -1.48 -10.78 -15.98
N ALA A 300 -2.69 -11.10 -15.53
CA ALA A 300 -2.92 -11.74 -14.24
C ALA A 300 -2.30 -13.15 -14.12
N ARG A 301 -1.99 -13.81 -15.25
CA ARG A 301 -1.26 -15.11 -15.25
C ARG A 301 0.25 -14.94 -15.18
N GLU A 302 0.77 -13.81 -15.62
CA GLU A 302 2.22 -13.58 -15.76
C GLU A 302 2.80 -12.67 -14.68
N LEU A 303 2.01 -11.70 -14.21
CA LEU A 303 2.40 -10.69 -13.25
C LEU A 303 1.69 -10.89 -11.91
N PRO A 304 2.35 -10.55 -10.79
CA PRO A 304 1.67 -10.37 -9.51
C PRO A 304 0.45 -9.46 -9.64
N ALA A 305 -0.64 -9.76 -8.93
CA ALA A 305 -1.92 -9.05 -9.03
C ALA A 305 -1.82 -7.52 -8.87
N HIS A 306 -0.89 -7.03 -8.05
CA HIS A 306 -0.67 -5.59 -7.82
C HIS A 306 0.01 -4.85 -9.00
N LEU A 307 0.56 -5.58 -9.98
CA LEU A 307 1.13 -5.01 -11.21
C LEU A 307 0.13 -4.98 -12.37
N VAL A 308 -1.04 -5.62 -12.22
CA VAL A 308 -2.07 -5.60 -13.26
C VAL A 308 -2.83 -4.27 -13.19
N PRO A 309 -2.87 -3.47 -14.27
CA PRO A 309 -3.67 -2.25 -14.32
C PRO A 309 -5.15 -2.50 -14.01
N ALA A 310 -5.77 -1.56 -13.30
CA ALA A 310 -7.18 -1.62 -12.93
C ALA A 310 -8.12 -1.27 -14.10
N ALA A 311 -7.61 -0.59 -15.12
CA ALA A 311 -8.34 -0.24 -16.32
C ALA A 311 -7.41 -0.24 -17.54
N PHE A 312 -7.99 -0.51 -18.71
CA PHE A 312 -7.31 -0.42 -20.00
C PHE A 312 -8.07 0.52 -20.93
N VAL A 313 -7.35 1.42 -21.59
CA VAL A 313 -7.92 2.40 -22.52
C VAL A 313 -7.29 2.20 -23.90
N ALA A 314 -8.13 1.85 -24.87
CA ALA A 314 -7.70 1.76 -26.27
C ALA A 314 -7.54 3.16 -26.87
N LEU A 315 -6.45 3.38 -27.59
CA LEU A 315 -6.11 4.61 -28.29
C LEU A 315 -5.70 4.28 -29.73
N ASP A 316 -6.01 5.19 -30.66
CA ASP A 316 -5.49 5.10 -32.04
C ASP A 316 -3.97 5.31 -32.08
N ALA A 317 -3.44 6.14 -31.18
CA ALA A 317 -2.02 6.40 -31.01
C ALA A 317 -1.73 6.94 -29.60
N LEU A 318 -0.53 6.69 -29.07
CA LEU A 318 -0.08 7.33 -27.84
C LEU A 318 0.17 8.83 -28.09
N PRO A 319 -0.36 9.74 -27.25
CA PRO A 319 -0.10 11.15 -27.39
C PRO A 319 1.38 11.44 -27.09
N LEU A 320 2.04 12.17 -27.98
CA LEU A 320 3.44 12.54 -27.83
C LEU A 320 3.60 14.06 -27.73
N THR A 321 4.49 14.51 -26.86
CA THR A 321 4.99 15.88 -26.82
C THR A 321 5.72 16.22 -28.13
N PRO A 322 5.95 17.51 -28.44
CA PRO A 322 6.75 17.92 -29.61
C PRO A 322 8.16 17.33 -29.67
N ASN A 323 8.69 16.87 -28.54
CA ASN A 323 9.99 16.21 -28.42
C ASN A 323 9.93 14.68 -28.58
N GLY A 324 8.77 14.13 -28.97
CA GLY A 324 8.58 12.70 -29.20
C GLY A 324 8.50 11.83 -27.93
N LYS A 325 8.36 12.43 -26.74
CA LYS A 325 8.09 11.71 -25.48
C LYS A 325 6.59 11.59 -25.24
N LEU A 326 6.15 10.54 -24.55
CA LEU A 326 4.76 10.37 -24.12
C LEU A 326 4.25 11.62 -23.37
N ASP A 327 3.14 12.18 -23.83
CA ASP A 327 2.44 13.25 -23.16
C ASP A 327 1.40 12.66 -22.19
N ARG A 328 1.83 12.45 -20.94
CA ARG A 328 1.00 11.84 -19.90
C ARG A 328 -0.21 12.70 -19.52
N ALA A 329 -0.14 14.02 -19.72
CA ALA A 329 -1.25 14.92 -19.41
C ALA A 329 -2.35 14.85 -20.48
N ALA A 330 -1.98 14.48 -21.71
CA ALA A 330 -2.92 14.28 -22.81
C ALA A 330 -3.60 12.90 -22.80
N LEU A 331 -3.23 11.99 -21.89
CA LEU A 331 -3.87 10.68 -21.79
C LEU A 331 -5.30 10.81 -21.23
N PRO A 332 -6.32 10.29 -21.93
CA PRO A 332 -7.70 10.40 -21.48
C PRO A 332 -7.93 9.61 -20.19
N ALA A 333 -8.90 10.04 -19.39
CA ALA A 333 -9.35 9.23 -18.27
C ALA A 333 -9.94 7.91 -18.77
N PRO A 334 -9.71 6.79 -18.07
CA PRO A 334 -10.53 5.62 -18.33
C PRO A 334 -11.99 6.04 -18.16
N ALA A 335 -12.85 5.58 -19.07
CA ALA A 335 -14.28 5.73 -18.86
C ALA A 335 -14.59 5.15 -17.47
N ALA A 336 -15.48 5.82 -16.72
CA ALA A 336 -16.12 5.16 -15.59
C ALA A 336 -16.60 3.80 -16.11
N PRO A 337 -16.39 2.68 -15.38
CA PRO A 337 -16.85 1.39 -15.84
C PRO A 337 -18.29 1.59 -16.30
N ALA A 338 -18.53 1.40 -17.60
CA ALA A 338 -19.88 1.42 -18.10
C ALA A 338 -20.59 0.39 -17.22
N ALA A 339 -21.64 0.82 -16.51
CA ALA A 339 -22.54 -0.13 -15.89
C ALA A 339 -22.79 -1.16 -16.98
N VAL A 340 -22.31 -2.38 -16.76
CA VAL A 340 -22.45 -3.42 -17.76
C VAL A 340 -23.96 -3.49 -17.96
N ASP A 341 -24.45 -3.20 -19.17
CA ASP A 341 -25.86 -3.39 -19.54
C ASP A 341 -26.22 -4.90 -19.54
N ASP A 342 -25.55 -5.70 -18.70
CA ASP A 342 -26.14 -6.90 -18.15
C ASP A 342 -27.35 -6.42 -17.35
N ALA A 343 -28.54 -6.80 -17.81
CA ALA A 343 -29.82 -6.32 -17.34
C ALA A 343 -29.82 -6.09 -15.82
N TYR A 344 -29.77 -4.81 -15.39
CA TYR A 344 -29.77 -4.43 -13.98
C TYR A 344 -30.72 -5.31 -13.19
N VAL A 345 -30.17 -6.13 -12.31
CA VAL A 345 -30.93 -6.99 -11.41
C VAL A 345 -31.05 -6.23 -10.09
N ALA A 346 -32.25 -5.81 -9.73
CA ALA A 346 -32.46 -5.15 -8.44
C ALA A 346 -32.10 -6.12 -7.29
N PRO A 347 -31.47 -5.63 -6.21
CA PRO A 347 -31.34 -6.38 -4.96
C PRO A 347 -32.69 -6.94 -4.51
N ARG A 348 -32.71 -8.21 -4.12
CA ARG A 348 -33.92 -8.99 -3.80
C ARG A 348 -34.06 -9.29 -2.31
N THR A 349 -32.97 -9.25 -1.57
CA THR A 349 -32.92 -9.50 -0.12
C THR A 349 -32.32 -8.30 0.61
N ASP A 350 -32.56 -8.20 1.91
CA ASP A 350 -32.00 -7.13 2.75
C ASP A 350 -30.46 -7.19 2.75
N ALA A 351 -29.88 -8.40 2.71
CA ALA A 351 -28.44 -8.58 2.59
C ALA A 351 -27.93 -8.11 1.21
N GLU A 352 -28.62 -8.43 0.11
CA GLU A 352 -28.27 -7.90 -1.22
C GLU A 352 -28.35 -6.36 -1.24
N ALA A 353 -29.37 -5.77 -0.59
CA ALA A 353 -29.55 -4.32 -0.53
C ALA A 353 -28.42 -3.62 0.25
N LEU A 354 -28.06 -4.17 1.42
CA LEU A 354 -26.94 -3.68 2.23
C LEU A 354 -25.62 -3.72 1.45
N VAL A 355 -25.30 -4.85 0.83
CA VAL A 355 -24.04 -5.00 0.07
C VAL A 355 -24.00 -4.04 -1.12
N ALA A 356 -25.11 -3.91 -1.86
CA ALA A 356 -25.21 -2.98 -2.97
C ALA A 356 -25.03 -1.51 -2.54
N GLU A 357 -25.64 -1.10 -1.42
CA GLU A 357 -25.47 0.25 -0.85
C GLU A 357 -24.01 0.52 -0.47
N VAL A 358 -23.38 -0.41 0.25
CA VAL A 358 -21.99 -0.26 0.66
C VAL A 358 -21.06 -0.17 -0.55
N TYR A 359 -21.30 -0.98 -1.60
CA TYR A 359 -20.54 -0.90 -2.84
C TYR A 359 -20.74 0.44 -3.54
N ALA A 360 -21.98 0.91 -3.67
CA ALA A 360 -22.31 2.19 -4.30
C ALA A 360 -21.54 3.34 -3.63
N ASP A 361 -21.60 3.40 -2.30
CA ASP A 361 -20.95 4.45 -1.51
C ASP A 361 -19.43 4.41 -1.60
N ILE A 362 -18.83 3.21 -1.51
CA ILE A 362 -17.36 3.06 -1.49
C ILE A 362 -16.74 3.25 -2.86
N LEU A 363 -17.44 2.82 -3.91
CA LEU A 363 -16.96 2.90 -5.28
C LEU A 363 -17.33 4.24 -5.93
N GLY A 364 -18.29 4.98 -5.37
CA GLY A 364 -18.78 6.25 -5.90
C GLY A 364 -19.63 6.06 -7.15
N VAL A 365 -20.39 4.96 -7.23
CA VAL A 365 -21.27 4.64 -8.36
C VAL A 365 -22.73 4.86 -7.96
N GLU A 366 -23.53 5.38 -8.88
CA GLU A 366 -24.92 5.80 -8.58
C GLU A 366 -25.84 4.61 -8.29
N LYS A 367 -25.59 3.46 -8.93
CA LYS A 367 -26.48 2.30 -8.85
C LYS A 367 -25.67 1.00 -8.95
N VAL A 368 -25.92 0.08 -8.02
CA VAL A 368 -25.34 -1.28 -7.99
C VAL A 368 -26.46 -2.30 -7.95
N GLY A 369 -26.43 -3.27 -8.87
CA GLY A 369 -27.35 -4.39 -8.95
C GLY A 369 -26.82 -5.65 -8.26
N ALA A 370 -27.70 -6.63 -8.06
CA ALA A 370 -27.39 -7.91 -7.42
C ALA A 370 -26.35 -8.74 -8.20
N ALA A 371 -26.21 -8.52 -9.50
CA ALA A 371 -25.26 -9.22 -10.36
C ALA A 371 -23.91 -8.50 -10.51
N ASP A 372 -23.75 -7.31 -9.89
CA ASP A 372 -22.55 -6.51 -10.09
C ASP A 372 -21.38 -7.03 -9.26
N ASP A 373 -20.21 -7.10 -9.90
CA ASP A 373 -18.95 -7.51 -9.31
C ASP A 373 -18.19 -6.31 -8.73
N PHE A 374 -17.75 -6.42 -7.47
CA PHE A 374 -17.02 -5.37 -6.77
C PHE A 374 -15.77 -4.87 -7.53
N PHE A 375 -14.98 -5.78 -8.08
CA PHE A 375 -13.73 -5.45 -8.76
C PHE A 375 -13.98 -4.93 -10.18
N ALA A 376 -15.01 -5.45 -10.87
CA ALA A 376 -15.44 -4.92 -12.17
C ALA A 376 -15.92 -3.47 -12.07
N LEU A 377 -16.56 -3.10 -10.95
CA LEU A 377 -16.96 -1.73 -10.64
C LEU A 377 -15.80 -0.81 -10.19
N GLY A 378 -14.55 -1.26 -10.29
CA GLY A 378 -13.36 -0.49 -9.89
C GLY A 378 -12.99 -0.63 -8.41
N GLY A 379 -13.51 -1.66 -7.75
CA GLY A 379 -13.09 -2.08 -6.42
C GLY A 379 -11.63 -2.58 -6.40
N ASN A 380 -11.03 -2.50 -5.22
CA ASN A 380 -9.66 -2.97 -4.99
C ASN A 380 -9.54 -3.48 -3.55
N SER A 381 -8.41 -4.09 -3.17
CA SER A 381 -8.25 -4.65 -1.82
C SER A 381 -8.48 -3.64 -0.69
N LEU A 382 -8.08 -2.37 -0.85
CA LEU A 382 -8.27 -1.32 0.16
C LEU A 382 -9.74 -0.92 0.29
N ARG A 383 -10.40 -0.65 -0.84
CA ARG A 383 -11.84 -0.39 -0.88
C ARG A 383 -12.64 -1.59 -0.38
N GLY A 384 -12.19 -2.80 -0.72
CA GLY A 384 -12.79 -4.06 -0.28
C GLY A 384 -12.68 -4.23 1.22
N MET A 385 -11.52 -3.94 1.81
CA MET A 385 -11.38 -3.94 3.27
C MET A 385 -12.30 -2.91 3.94
N ARG A 386 -12.47 -1.71 3.39
CA ARG A 386 -13.46 -0.73 3.88
C ARG A 386 -14.89 -1.22 3.74
N ALA A 387 -15.24 -1.85 2.61
CA ALA A 387 -16.56 -2.40 2.35
C ALA A 387 -16.90 -3.49 3.36
N MET A 388 -15.99 -4.43 3.54
CA MET A 388 -16.13 -5.51 4.51
C MET A 388 -16.22 -4.99 5.94
N ALA A 389 -15.46 -3.95 6.30
CA ALA A 389 -15.54 -3.33 7.61
C ALA A 389 -16.91 -2.67 7.86
N ARG A 390 -17.48 -1.98 6.86
CA ARG A 390 -18.81 -1.37 6.97
C ARG A 390 -19.91 -2.44 7.00
N ILE A 391 -19.84 -3.45 6.12
CA ILE A 391 -20.79 -4.57 6.12
C ILE A 391 -20.81 -5.24 7.50
N ARG A 392 -19.65 -5.61 8.06
CA ARG A 392 -19.55 -6.20 9.41
C ARG A 392 -20.01 -5.29 10.55
N ALA A 393 -20.08 -3.98 10.34
CA ALA A 393 -20.64 -3.08 11.35
C ALA A 393 -22.18 -3.12 11.36
N GLU A 394 -22.79 -3.48 10.24
CA GLU A 394 -24.25 -3.57 10.06
C GLU A 394 -24.77 -5.00 10.23
N VAL A 395 -23.92 -6.02 9.99
CA VAL A 395 -24.25 -7.43 10.25
C VAL A 395 -23.34 -8.00 11.33
N ASP A 396 -23.94 -8.57 12.38
CA ASP A 396 -23.23 -9.13 13.54
C ASP A 396 -22.66 -10.54 13.26
N VAL A 397 -22.02 -10.72 12.09
CA VAL A 397 -21.41 -11.99 11.67
C VAL A 397 -19.93 -11.82 11.38
N ASP A 398 -19.12 -12.83 11.72
CA ASP A 398 -17.70 -12.85 11.38
C ASP A 398 -17.49 -13.18 9.89
N LEU A 399 -17.61 -12.16 9.05
CA LEU A 399 -17.42 -12.27 7.60
C LEU A 399 -15.94 -12.03 7.23
N PRO A 400 -15.15 -13.07 6.91
CA PRO A 400 -13.73 -12.91 6.61
C PRO A 400 -13.54 -12.25 5.24
N MET A 401 -12.49 -11.46 5.08
CA MET A 401 -12.23 -10.73 3.81
C MET A 401 -12.07 -11.64 2.60
N ARG A 402 -11.59 -12.88 2.79
CA ARG A 402 -11.56 -13.90 1.72
C ARG A 402 -12.92 -14.12 1.05
N ALA A 403 -14.03 -13.86 1.74
CA ALA A 403 -15.38 -13.98 1.20
C ALA A 403 -15.58 -13.04 0.01
N LEU A 404 -15.12 -11.80 0.10
CA LEU A 404 -15.18 -10.82 -0.99
C LEU A 404 -14.37 -11.26 -2.22
N PHE A 405 -13.22 -11.89 -2.02
CA PHE A 405 -12.39 -12.35 -3.14
C PHE A 405 -12.91 -13.64 -3.77
N GLY A 406 -13.56 -14.50 -2.97
CA GLY A 406 -14.19 -15.72 -3.46
C GLY A 406 -15.57 -15.49 -4.11
N SER A 407 -16.27 -14.44 -3.68
CA SER A 407 -17.62 -14.07 -4.12
C SER A 407 -17.73 -12.54 -4.20
N PRO A 408 -17.12 -11.92 -5.21
CA PRO A 408 -17.13 -10.46 -5.37
C PRO A 408 -18.48 -9.87 -5.82
N VAL A 409 -19.36 -10.72 -6.35
CA VAL A 409 -20.70 -10.35 -6.82
C VAL A 409 -21.64 -10.11 -5.63
N VAL A 410 -22.46 -9.06 -5.69
CA VAL A 410 -23.39 -8.67 -4.61
C VAL A 410 -24.24 -9.85 -4.12
N ALA A 411 -24.92 -10.56 -5.01
CA ALA A 411 -25.78 -11.69 -4.65
C ALA A 411 -25.00 -12.84 -3.99
N ASP A 412 -23.78 -13.11 -4.46
CA ASP A 412 -22.97 -14.20 -3.93
C ASP A 412 -22.41 -13.87 -2.55
N LEU A 413 -22.00 -12.61 -2.31
CA LEU A 413 -21.55 -12.16 -1.00
C LEU A 413 -22.71 -12.11 0.00
N ALA A 414 -23.87 -11.59 -0.43
CA ALA A 414 -25.09 -11.56 0.38
C ALA A 414 -25.53 -12.97 0.79
N ALA A 415 -25.49 -13.94 -0.11
CA ALA A 415 -25.81 -15.33 0.20
C ALA A 415 -24.85 -15.94 1.26
N GLN A 416 -23.57 -15.52 1.27
CA GLN A 416 -22.65 -15.94 2.34
C GLN A 416 -23.00 -15.32 3.68
N ILE A 417 -23.39 -14.04 3.70
CA ILE A 417 -23.85 -13.35 4.91
C ILE A 417 -25.08 -14.06 5.48
N GLU A 418 -26.10 -14.29 4.65
CA GLU A 418 -27.33 -14.97 5.06
C GLU A 418 -27.05 -16.38 5.61
N LYS A 419 -26.10 -17.10 5.00
CA LYS A 419 -25.70 -18.43 5.48
C LYS A 419 -25.00 -18.39 6.84
N LEU A 420 -24.19 -17.37 7.11
CA LEU A 420 -23.55 -17.18 8.41
C LEU A 420 -24.57 -16.80 9.48
N ILE A 421 -25.50 -15.90 9.17
CA ILE A 421 -26.61 -15.52 10.06
C ILE A 421 -27.45 -16.77 10.40
N ALA A 422 -27.81 -17.57 9.40
CA ALA A 422 -28.58 -18.80 9.63
C ALA A 422 -27.81 -19.82 10.49
N ALA A 423 -26.49 -19.93 10.31
CA ALA A 423 -25.66 -20.84 11.11
C ALA A 423 -25.55 -20.39 12.58
N GLU A 424 -25.42 -19.09 12.85
CA GLU A 424 -25.43 -18.56 14.22
C GLU A 424 -26.80 -18.73 14.89
N LEU A 425 -27.89 -18.56 14.13
CA LEU A 425 -29.25 -18.81 14.62
C LEU A 425 -29.51 -20.29 14.94
N ASP A 426 -28.93 -21.22 14.17
CA ASP A 426 -29.01 -22.66 14.43
C ASP A 426 -28.10 -23.12 15.61
N GLU A 427 -27.06 -22.34 15.94
CA GLU A 427 -26.16 -22.59 17.08
C GLU A 427 -26.69 -22.02 18.41
N LEU A 428 -27.60 -21.04 18.35
CA LEU A 428 -28.37 -20.60 19.52
C LEU A 428 -29.31 -21.72 19.97
N SER A 429 -29.28 -22.07 21.25
CA SER A 429 -30.18 -23.11 21.76
C SER A 429 -31.65 -22.69 21.61
N ASP A 430 -32.57 -23.64 21.44
CA ASP A 430 -34.03 -23.39 21.37
C ASP A 430 -34.54 -22.48 22.53
N ALA A 431 -33.82 -22.47 23.66
CA ALA A 431 -34.10 -21.61 24.81
C ALA A 431 -33.70 -20.14 24.60
N GLU A 432 -32.58 -19.87 23.93
CA GLU A 432 -32.07 -18.52 23.65
C GLU A 432 -32.86 -17.86 22.52
N VAL A 433 -33.27 -18.64 21.50
CA VAL A 433 -34.16 -18.17 20.43
C VAL A 433 -35.55 -17.81 20.97
N ALA A 434 -36.08 -18.60 21.92
CA ALA A 434 -37.34 -18.29 22.60
C ALA A 434 -37.26 -17.01 23.46
N GLU A 435 -36.12 -16.72 24.08
CA GLU A 435 -35.93 -15.51 24.91
C GLU A 435 -35.80 -14.24 24.06
N LEU A 436 -35.14 -14.32 22.90
CA LEU A 436 -35.08 -13.25 21.90
C LEU A 436 -36.45 -12.95 21.27
N LEU A 437 -37.21 -13.98 20.88
CA LEU A 437 -38.56 -13.79 20.32
C LEU A 437 -39.58 -13.31 21.36
N ALA A 438 -39.40 -13.65 22.64
CA ALA A 438 -40.25 -13.19 23.73
C ALA A 438 -40.04 -11.71 24.11
N THR A 439 -38.95 -11.07 23.67
CA THR A 439 -38.70 -9.64 23.95
C THR A 439 -39.28 -8.70 22.89
N GLU A 440 -39.68 -9.21 21.71
CA GLU A 440 -40.42 -8.42 20.70
C GLU A 440 -41.93 -8.38 20.94
N GLU A 441 -42.51 -9.37 21.64
CA GLU A 441 -43.90 -9.32 22.08
C GLU A 441 -44.01 -8.66 23.47
N GLY A 442 -43.92 -7.33 23.50
CA GLY A 442 -44.28 -6.55 24.69
C GLY A 442 -45.72 -6.86 25.15
N PRO A 443 -46.01 -6.77 26.47
CA PRO A 443 -47.27 -7.26 27.01
C PRO A 443 -48.46 -6.46 26.46
N THR A 444 -49.32 -7.12 25.68
CA THR A 444 -50.66 -6.61 25.38
C THR A 444 -51.49 -6.60 26.66
N ALA A 445 -51.72 -5.38 27.17
CA ALA A 445 -52.79 -4.88 28.05
C ALA A 445 -53.26 -5.73 29.25
#